data_AF-A0A7S4L8S6-F1
#
_entry.id   AF-A0A7S4L8S6-F1
#
_cell.length_a   1.000
_cell.length_b   1.000
_cell.length_c   1.000
_cell.angle_alpha   90.00
_cell.angle_beta   90.00
_cell.angle_gamma   90.00
#
_symmetry.space_group_name_H-M   'P 1'
#
loop_
_entity.id
_entity.type
_entity.pdbx_description
1 polymer ?
#
loop_
_entity_poly.entity_id
_entity_poly.type
_entity_poly.pdbx_seq_one_letter_code
_entity_poly.pdbx_strand_id
1 'polypeptide(L)'
;RVRKDFRLIITSATIQVQRFKAFFPSSHIFHIAGRNFEVEKIYSSLPVEDYVEQAVSLAIDIHTTKEVLGDILIFMTGREDVLATIELIRSKLGQFYPDSDATLILVP
;
A
#
# COMPACT_ATOMS: atom_id res chain seq x y z
N ARG A 1 5.12 2.03 43.03
CA ARG A 1 4.19 0.96 43.44
C ARG A 1 3.95 0.05 42.25
N VAL A 2 4.20 -1.26 42.35
CA VAL A 2 4.01 -2.22 41.24
C VAL A 2 2.54 -2.65 41.17
N ARG A 3 1.94 -2.63 39.98
CA ARG A 3 0.56 -3.07 39.72
C ARG A 3 0.52 -4.54 39.30
N LYS A 4 -0.04 -5.41 40.14
CA LYS A 4 -0.16 -6.86 39.88
C LYS A 4 -1.29 -7.23 38.92
N ASP A 5 -2.22 -6.31 38.70
CA ASP A 5 -3.38 -6.44 37.82
C ASP A 5 -3.10 -5.99 36.38
N PHE A 6 -1.93 -5.39 36.12
CA PHE A 6 -1.56 -4.91 34.81
C PHE A 6 -1.23 -6.07 33.86
N ARG A 7 -1.80 -6.05 32.65
CA ARG A 7 -1.51 -7.01 31.57
C ARG A 7 -1.01 -6.25 30.35
N LEU A 8 0.03 -6.77 29.70
CA LEU A 8 0.67 -6.20 28.52
C LEU A 8 0.54 -7.17 27.34
N ILE A 9 0.03 -6.65 26.21
CA ILE A 9 0.00 -7.37 24.93
C ILE A 9 0.83 -6.53 23.96
N ILE A 10 1.79 -7.17 23.29
CA ILE A 10 2.64 -6.56 22.27
C ILE A 10 2.31 -7.23 20.95
N THR A 11 1.81 -6.45 19.99
CA THR A 11 1.54 -6.92 18.63
C THR A 11 2.62 -6.37 17.68
N SER A 12 3.12 -7.22 16.78
CA SER A 12 4.13 -6.84 15.78
C SER A 12 3.80 -7.48 14.44
N ALA A 13 3.92 -6.71 13.36
CA ALA A 13 3.81 -7.20 11.98
C ALA A 13 5.13 -7.78 11.44
N THR A 14 6.23 -7.66 12.19
CA THR A 14 7.56 -8.12 11.76
C THR A 14 8.08 -9.30 12.60
N ILE A 15 8.98 -10.09 11.99
CA ILE A 15 9.60 -11.30 12.57
C ILE A 15 10.58 -10.99 13.72
N GLN A 16 10.85 -9.73 14.06
CA GLN A 16 11.78 -9.34 15.13
C GLN A 16 11.24 -9.58 16.56
N VAL A 17 10.40 -10.59 16.75
CA VAL A 17 9.80 -10.99 18.02
C VAL A 17 10.87 -11.37 19.06
N GLN A 18 12.05 -11.82 18.61
CA GLN A 18 13.14 -12.21 19.50
C GLN A 18 13.71 -11.05 20.32
N ARG A 19 13.71 -9.82 19.79
CA ARG A 19 14.14 -8.64 20.55
C ARG A 19 13.20 -8.35 21.72
N PHE A 20 11.89 -8.48 21.48
CA PHE A 20 10.87 -8.33 22.53
C PHE A 20 10.95 -9.44 23.56
N LYS A 21 11.21 -10.67 23.14
CA LYS A 21 11.40 -11.81 24.05
C LYS A 21 12.65 -11.65 24.92
N ALA A 22 13.74 -11.11 24.38
CA ALA A 22 14.94 -10.80 25.14
C ALA A 22 14.70 -9.69 26.18
N PHE A 23 13.94 -8.65 25.81
CA PHE A 23 13.55 -7.57 26.72
C PHE A 23 12.53 -8.00 27.78
N PHE A 24 11.64 -8.93 27.44
CA PHE A 24 10.63 -9.53 28.33
C PHE A 24 10.82 -11.06 28.42
N PRO A 25 11.80 -11.56 29.19
CA PRO A 25 12.18 -12.99 29.21
C PRO A 25 11.04 -13.95 29.51
N SER A 26 10.08 -13.53 30.36
CA SER A 26 8.93 -14.33 30.79
C SER A 26 7.69 -14.19 29.89
N SER A 27 7.78 -13.48 28.76
CA SER A 27 6.66 -13.32 27.82
C SER A 27 6.43 -14.57 26.95
N HIS A 28 5.20 -14.79 26.48
CA HIS A 28 4.91 -15.87 25.53
C HIS A 28 4.82 -15.31 24.11
N ILE A 29 5.34 -16.04 23.13
CA ILE A 29 5.25 -15.68 21.71
C ILE A 29 4.11 -16.48 21.10
N PHE A 30 3.18 -15.77 20.47
CA PHE A 30 2.12 -16.35 19.66
C PHE A 30 2.35 -15.95 18.20
N HIS A 31 2.50 -16.94 17.32
CA HIS A 31 2.63 -16.72 15.89
C HIS A 31 1.32 -17.07 15.20
N ILE A 32 0.70 -16.08 14.55
CA ILE A 32 -0.48 -16.28 13.71
C ILE A 32 0.03 -16.42 12.28
N ALA A 33 -0.18 -17.59 11.68
CA ALA A 33 0.21 -17.81 10.28
C ALA A 33 -0.58 -16.84 9.39
N GLY A 34 0.14 -16.01 8.65
CA GLY A 34 -0.46 -15.16 7.62
C GLY A 34 -1.02 -16.00 6.47
N ARG A 35 -2.02 -15.46 5.78
CA ARG A 35 -2.47 -15.96 4.48
C ARG A 35 -1.88 -15.03 3.42
N ASN A 36 -0.70 -15.38 2.92
CA ASN A 36 -0.09 -14.66 1.81
C ASN A 36 -0.53 -15.33 0.50
N PHE A 37 -0.94 -14.53 -0.46
CA PHE A 37 -1.13 -14.95 -1.84
C PHE A 37 0.14 -14.62 -2.62
N GLU A 38 0.41 -15.38 -3.67
CA GLU A 38 1.54 -15.08 -4.54
C GLU A 38 1.29 -13.75 -5.26
N VAL A 39 2.30 -12.87 -5.26
CA VAL A 39 2.23 -11.55 -5.89
C VAL A 39 3.36 -11.45 -6.91
N GLU A 40 2.98 -11.17 -8.16
CA GLU A 40 3.94 -10.87 -9.22
C GLU A 40 4.61 -9.52 -8.95
N LYS A 41 5.94 -9.47 -9.10
CA LYS A 41 6.74 -8.26 -8.88
C LYS A 41 7.36 -7.83 -10.20
N ILE A 42 7.03 -6.63 -10.64
CA ILE A 42 7.54 -6.03 -11.88
C ILE A 42 8.35 -4.79 -11.49
N TYR A 43 9.54 -4.65 -12.06
CA TYR A 43 10.44 -3.52 -11.82
C TYR A 43 10.66 -2.76 -13.13
N SER A 44 10.86 -1.44 -13.03
CA SER A 44 11.30 -0.65 -14.18
C SER A 44 12.67 -1.12 -14.65
N SER A 45 12.87 -1.16 -15.95
CA SER A 45 14.17 -1.47 -16.56
C SER A 45 15.15 -0.29 -16.49
N LEU A 46 14.64 0.94 -16.36
CA LEU A 46 15.40 2.18 -16.33
C LEU A 46 15.06 3.02 -15.08
N PRO A 47 15.97 3.92 -14.64
CA PRO A 47 15.65 4.90 -13.62
C PRO A 47 14.43 5.75 -14.01
N VAL A 48 13.56 5.99 -13.04
CA VAL A 48 12.36 6.82 -13.22
C VAL A 48 12.66 8.20 -12.67
N GLU A 49 12.61 9.23 -13.52
CA GLU A 49 12.87 10.62 -13.13
C GLU A 49 11.67 11.24 -12.39
N ASP A 50 10.46 11.03 -12.91
CA ASP A 50 9.20 11.46 -12.30
C ASP A 50 8.37 10.24 -11.88
N TYR A 51 8.44 9.90 -10.60
CA TYR A 51 7.72 8.75 -10.08
C TYR A 51 6.21 8.98 -9.96
N VAL A 52 5.75 10.24 -9.89
CA VAL A 52 4.32 10.56 -9.86
C VAL A 52 3.72 10.29 -11.23
N GLU A 53 4.33 10.84 -12.28
CA GLU A 53 3.89 10.68 -13.66
C GLU A 53 3.90 9.21 -14.08
N GLN A 54 4.97 8.49 -13.75
CA GLN A 54 5.12 7.06 -14.04
C GLN A 54 4.09 6.20 -13.29
N ALA A 55 3.83 6.49 -12.01
CA ALA A 55 2.83 5.75 -11.24
C ALA A 55 1.42 5.96 -11.80
N VAL A 56 1.10 7.18 -12.23
CA VAL A 56 -0.19 7.48 -12.88
C VAL A 56 -0.31 6.75 -14.22
N SER A 57 0.74 6.76 -15.05
CA SER A 57 0.73 6.02 -16.32
C SER A 57 0.46 4.53 -16.08
N LEU A 58 1.19 3.92 -15.14
CA LEU A 58 1.04 2.50 -14.83
C LEU A 58 -0.35 2.17 -14.28
N ALA A 59 -0.93 3.04 -13.44
CA ALA A 59 -2.28 2.85 -12.91
C ALA A 59 -3.34 2.87 -14.02
N ILE A 60 -3.22 3.78 -14.99
CA ILE A 60 -4.11 3.85 -16.15
C ILE A 60 -3.92 2.63 -17.06
N ASP A 61 -2.67 2.23 -17.30
CA ASP A 61 -2.36 1.04 -18.10
C ASP A 61 -2.96 -0.21 -17.45
N ILE A 62 -2.78 -0.40 -16.13
CA ILE A 62 -3.39 -1.52 -15.39
C ILE A 62 -4.91 -1.47 -15.52
N HIS A 63 -5.54 -0.31 -15.30
CA HIS A 63 -6.99 -0.15 -15.35
C HIS A 63 -7.57 -0.47 -16.74
N THR A 64 -6.86 -0.11 -17.81
CA THR A 64 -7.36 -0.23 -19.18
C THR A 64 -7.01 -1.56 -19.85
N THR A 65 -5.90 -2.19 -19.47
CA THR A 65 -5.39 -3.39 -20.16
C THR A 65 -5.63 -4.69 -19.40
N LYS A 66 -5.77 -4.66 -18.07
CA LYS A 66 -5.96 -5.89 -17.28
C LYS A 66 -7.45 -6.19 -17.17
N GLU A 67 -7.85 -7.39 -17.60
CA GLU A 67 -9.22 -7.91 -17.43
C GLU A 67 -9.57 -8.27 -15.96
N VAL A 68 -8.66 -7.99 -15.01
CA VAL A 68 -8.80 -8.41 -13.61
C VAL A 68 -9.57 -7.35 -12.83
N LEU A 69 -10.67 -7.77 -12.20
CA LEU A 69 -11.41 -6.94 -11.26
C LEU A 69 -10.60 -6.76 -9.96
N GLY A 70 -10.35 -5.52 -9.56
CA GLY A 70 -9.68 -5.19 -8.32
C GLY A 70 -9.37 -3.70 -8.17
N ASP A 71 -9.02 -3.31 -6.95
CA ASP A 71 -8.62 -1.94 -6.62
C ASP A 71 -7.12 -1.72 -6.85
N ILE A 72 -6.72 -0.48 -7.14
CA ILE A 72 -5.32 -0.08 -7.30
C ILE A 72 -4.91 0.74 -6.08
N LEU A 73 -3.87 0.29 -5.38
CA LEU A 73 -3.24 1.02 -4.27
C LEU A 73 -1.90 1.60 -4.72
N ILE A 74 -1.79 2.93 -4.73
CA ILE A 74 -0.56 3.66 -5.09
C ILE A 74 0.06 4.25 -3.82
N PHE A 75 1.35 4.03 -3.61
CA PHE A 75 2.10 4.62 -2.50
C PHE A 75 2.88 5.85 -2.98
N MET A 76 2.74 6.96 -2.26
CA MET A 76 3.42 8.23 -2.51
C MET A 76 4.13 8.72 -1.25
N THR A 77 5.16 9.57 -1.40
CA THR A 77 6.04 9.93 -0.28
C THR A 77 5.46 11.01 0.64
N GLY A 78 4.63 11.90 0.11
CA GLY A 78 3.99 12.96 0.86
C GLY A 78 2.56 13.24 0.41
N ARG A 79 1.85 14.04 1.23
CA ARG A 79 0.47 14.47 0.93
C ARG A 79 0.38 15.25 -0.38
N GLU A 80 1.36 16.10 -0.67
CA GLU A 80 1.40 16.89 -1.90
C GLU A 80 1.49 15.97 -3.13
N ASP A 81 2.35 14.96 -3.09
CA ASP A 81 2.48 13.95 -4.15
C ASP A 81 1.18 13.14 -4.33
N VAL A 82 0.51 12.76 -3.22
CA VAL A 82 -0.79 12.08 -3.27
C VAL A 82 -1.81 12.94 -4.01
N LEU A 83 -1.92 14.22 -3.66
CA LEU A 83 -2.87 15.14 -4.30
C LEU A 83 -2.53 15.35 -5.77
N ALA A 84 -1.24 15.52 -6.11
CA ALA A 84 -0.79 15.65 -7.49
C ALA A 84 -1.12 14.40 -8.32
N THR A 85 -0.92 13.21 -7.74
CA THR A 85 -1.27 11.92 -8.37
C THR A 85 -2.76 11.86 -8.67
N ILE A 86 -3.61 12.21 -7.70
CA ILE A 86 -5.07 12.19 -7.87
C ILE A 86 -5.51 13.14 -8.99
N GLU A 87 -5.01 14.38 -8.99
CA GLU A 87 -5.34 15.36 -10.02
C GLU A 87 -4.87 14.91 -11.41
N LEU A 88 -3.66 14.35 -11.51
CA LEU A 88 -3.14 13.86 -12.78
C LEU A 88 -3.92 12.64 -13.30
N ILE A 89 -4.35 11.72 -12.43
CA ILE A 89 -5.22 10.61 -12.82
C ILE A 89 -6.55 11.14 -13.34
N ARG A 90 -7.20 12.08 -12.64
CA ARG A 90 -8.46 12.69 -13.09
C ARG A 90 -8.30 13.33 -14.46
N SER A 91 -7.23 14.12 -14.63
CA SER A 91 -6.95 14.81 -15.88
C SER A 91 -6.73 13.83 -17.03
N LYS A 92 -5.94 12.77 -16.85
CA LYS A 92 -5.68 11.78 -17.90
C LYS A 92 -6.95 10.97 -18.21
N LEU A 93 -7.69 10.49 -17.20
CA LEU A 93 -8.93 9.74 -17.41
C LEU A 93 -10.01 10.54 -18.14
N GLY A 94 -10.15 11.83 -17.83
CA GLY A 94 -11.09 12.71 -18.53
C GLY A 94 -10.82 12.85 -20.03
N GLN A 95 -9.57 12.64 -20.47
CA GLN A 95 -9.22 12.61 -21.90
C GLN A 95 -9.64 11.30 -22.59
N PHE A 96 -9.56 10.17 -21.89
CA PHE A 96 -9.94 8.86 -22.43
C PHE A 96 -11.45 8.62 -22.39
N TYR A 97 -12.14 9.21 -21.41
CA TYR A 97 -13.56 8.96 -21.14
C TYR A 97 -14.34 10.28 -20.98
N PRO A 98 -14.51 11.06 -22.07
CA PRO A 98 -15.16 12.37 -22.01
C PRO A 98 -16.66 12.33 -21.67
N ASP A 99 -17.35 11.23 -21.99
CA ASP A 99 -18.81 11.08 -21.86
C ASP A 99 -19.23 10.06 -20.76
N SER A 100 -18.28 9.56 -19.97
CA SER A 100 -18.54 8.58 -18.90
C SER A 100 -18.44 9.28 -17.55
N ASP A 101 -19.49 9.16 -16.74
CA ASP A 101 -19.44 9.48 -15.30
C ASP A 101 -18.44 8.51 -14.64
N ALA A 102 -17.17 8.91 -14.65
CA ALA A 102 -15.98 8.29 -14.09
C ALA A 102 -16.18 6.92 -13.39
N THR A 103 -15.77 5.84 -14.06
CA THR A 103 -15.78 4.47 -13.53
C THR A 103 -14.83 4.26 -12.33
N LEU A 104 -13.86 5.15 -12.12
CA LEU A 104 -12.85 5.05 -11.06
C LEU A 104 -13.14 6.01 -9.89
N ILE A 105 -13.36 5.44 -8.71
CA ILE A 105 -13.46 6.20 -7.46
C ILE A 105 -12.04 6.40 -6.91
N LEU A 106 -11.60 7.65 -6.84
CA LEU A 106 -10.28 8.01 -6.31
C LEU A 106 -10.39 8.42 -4.84
N VAL A 107 -9.63 7.75 -3.98
CA VAL A 107 -9.57 8.01 -2.54
C VAL A 107 -8.12 8.25 -2.13
N PRO A 108 -7.81 9.36 -1.41
CA PRO A 108 -6.47 9.63 -0.87
C PRO A 108 -6.08 8.73 0.31
#